data_AF-A0A0F5LBR5-F1
#
_entry.id   AF-A0A0F5LBR5-F1
#
_cell.length_a   1.000
_cell.length_b   1.000
_cell.length_c   1.000
_cell.angle_alpha   90.00
_cell.angle_beta   90.00
_cell.angle_gamma   90.00
#
_symmetry.space_group_name_H-M   'P 1'
#
loop_
_entity.id
_entity.type
_entity.pdbx_description
1 polymer ?
#
loop_
_entity_poly.entity_id
_entity_poly.type
_entity_poly.pdbx_seq_one_letter_code
_entity_poly.pdbx_strand_id
1 'polypeptide(L)'
;MDIRASFVDAIEAPEPKRRESSSLLEMPELTGLDLPKILGIWKNAIRLSVSLDARRRQRGELALSKIEQEWKRRGLSALSSRDYFRWPSTGAPGGAGGFDLGDAPAAGVLSYLDYRVGQTRGEAPAIRQMILRRVFEGELPPVFPAEYLQQWGAKASAPRLQKLAESLASFCRNAKRRDRGNLADAIRDWESDLAYLHTHFYVAKFRFGWPNSRL
;
A
#
# COMPACT_ATOMS: atom_id res chain seq x y z
N MET A 1 65.77 59.07 -15.47
CA MET A 1 65.41 58.60 -16.81
C MET A 1 65.00 57.14 -16.65
N ASP A 2 63.88 56.72 -17.28
CA ASP A 2 63.07 55.48 -17.12
C ASP A 2 62.24 55.37 -15.82
N ILE A 3 60.90 55.24 -15.78
CA ILE A 3 59.79 54.67 -16.58
C ILE A 3 59.53 53.15 -16.38
N ARG A 4 58.44 52.84 -15.64
CA ARG A 4 57.63 51.58 -15.57
C ARG A 4 58.28 50.37 -14.86
N ALA A 5 57.62 49.51 -14.08
CA ALA A 5 56.21 49.10 -13.98
C ALA A 5 55.84 48.40 -12.63
N SER A 6 54.53 48.41 -12.32
CA SER A 6 53.62 47.42 -11.66
C SER A 6 54.10 46.64 -10.44
N PHE A 7 53.52 46.77 -9.23
CA PHE A 7 52.12 46.60 -8.78
C PHE A 7 51.60 45.15 -8.80
N VAL A 8 51.84 44.49 -7.67
CA VAL A 8 51.00 43.51 -6.93
C VAL A 8 50.67 42.18 -7.61
N ASP A 9 51.29 41.13 -7.07
CA ASP A 9 51.02 39.71 -7.33
C ASP A 9 49.56 39.34 -7.08
N ALA A 10 48.99 38.69 -8.08
CA ALA A 10 47.67 38.07 -8.06
C ALA A 10 47.71 36.75 -7.30
N ILE A 11 46.79 36.60 -6.34
CA ILE A 11 46.45 35.32 -5.71
C ILE A 11 45.80 34.45 -6.80
N GLU A 12 46.53 33.45 -7.25
CA GLU A 12 46.07 32.42 -8.18
C GLU A 12 45.00 31.55 -7.48
N ALA A 13 43.73 31.81 -7.77
CA ALA A 13 42.64 30.93 -7.36
C ALA A 13 42.71 29.66 -8.23
N PRO A 14 42.67 28.44 -7.65
CA PRO A 14 42.69 27.23 -8.44
C PRO A 14 41.44 27.17 -9.33
N GLU A 15 41.65 26.91 -10.63
CA GLU A 15 40.58 26.71 -11.59
C GLU A 15 39.52 25.71 -11.05
N PRO A 16 38.22 25.97 -11.24
CA PRO A 16 37.20 25.01 -10.87
C PRO A 16 37.41 23.75 -11.71
N LYS A 17 37.81 22.65 -11.06
CA LYS A 17 37.83 21.30 -11.65
C LYS A 17 36.52 21.10 -12.40
N ARG A 18 36.60 21.05 -13.74
CA ARG A 18 35.52 20.57 -14.62
C ARG A 18 35.13 19.18 -14.12
N ARG A 19 34.08 19.09 -13.30
CA ARG A 19 33.44 17.82 -13.01
C ARG A 19 32.77 17.39 -14.30
N GLU A 20 33.32 16.31 -14.84
CA GLU A 20 32.86 15.61 -16.02
C GLU A 20 31.34 15.55 -16.06
N SER A 21 30.81 16.11 -17.13
CA SER A 21 29.48 15.91 -17.64
C SER A 21 29.24 14.42 -17.92
N SER A 22 28.88 13.65 -16.90
CA SER A 22 28.38 12.28 -17.05
C SER A 22 27.53 11.86 -15.84
N SER A 23 26.26 12.25 -15.84
CA SER A 23 25.14 11.55 -15.16
C SER A 23 23.85 12.37 -15.38
N LEU A 24 23.46 12.55 -16.65
CA LEU A 24 22.19 13.19 -16.98
C LEU A 24 21.04 12.18 -17.13
N LEU A 25 21.28 10.86 -16.98
CA LEU A 25 20.34 9.83 -17.43
C LEU A 25 20.18 8.58 -16.55
N GLU A 26 20.91 8.43 -15.44
CA GLU A 26 20.73 7.25 -14.56
C GLU A 26 19.53 7.42 -13.64
N MET A 27 18.35 7.11 -14.19
CA MET A 27 17.17 6.76 -13.41
C MET A 27 17.36 5.35 -12.84
N PRO A 28 17.05 5.09 -11.56
CA PRO A 28 17.06 3.74 -11.02
C PRO A 28 16.10 2.83 -11.81
N GLU A 29 16.47 1.57 -11.95
CA GLU A 29 15.65 0.58 -12.66
C GLU A 29 14.29 0.42 -11.95
N LEU A 30 13.21 0.86 -12.60
CA LEU A 30 11.87 0.88 -12.00
C LEU A 30 11.23 -0.52 -11.91
N THR A 31 11.73 -1.48 -12.67
CA THR A 31 11.22 -2.86 -12.80
C THR A 31 11.24 -3.62 -11.47
N GLY A 32 12.29 -3.45 -10.67
CA GLY A 32 12.48 -4.13 -9.37
C GLY A 32 11.90 -3.40 -8.15
N LEU A 33 11.36 -2.19 -8.32
CA LEU A 33 10.87 -1.39 -7.20
C LEU A 33 9.42 -1.71 -6.82
N ASP A 34 9.17 -1.72 -5.51
CA ASP A 34 7.83 -1.75 -4.94
C ASP A 34 7.05 -0.46 -5.25
N LEU A 35 5.72 -0.54 -5.22
CA LEU A 35 4.84 0.58 -5.57
C LEU A 35 4.97 1.79 -4.63
N PRO A 36 5.10 1.64 -3.30
CA PRO A 36 5.35 2.77 -2.41
C PRO A 36 6.61 3.57 -2.79
N LYS A 37 7.71 2.90 -3.14
CA LYS A 37 8.93 3.57 -3.62
C LYS A 37 8.71 4.27 -4.95
N ILE A 38 8.05 3.64 -5.91
CA ILE A 38 7.72 4.27 -7.21
C ILE A 38 6.85 5.51 -7.00
N LEU A 39 5.88 5.47 -6.07
CA LEU A 39 5.04 6.63 -5.74
C LEU A 39 5.85 7.75 -5.08
N GLY A 40 6.82 7.42 -4.23
CA GLY A 40 7.76 8.40 -3.67
C GLY A 40 8.57 9.09 -4.76
N ILE A 41 9.07 8.33 -5.74
CA ILE A 41 9.80 8.86 -6.90
C ILE A 41 8.87 9.74 -7.76
N TRP A 42 7.63 9.32 -8.02
CA TRP A 42 6.64 10.10 -8.76
C TRP A 42 6.35 11.47 -8.11
N LYS A 43 6.14 11.51 -6.78
CA LYS A 43 5.93 12.78 -6.05
C LYS A 43 7.13 13.73 -6.18
N ASN A 44 8.35 13.19 -6.14
CA ASN A 44 9.57 13.97 -6.34
C ASN A 44 9.70 14.44 -7.80
N ALA A 45 9.34 13.61 -8.77
CA ALA A 45 9.35 13.95 -10.19
C ALA A 45 8.38 15.10 -10.52
N ILE A 46 7.18 15.12 -9.94
CA ILE A 46 6.22 16.25 -10.06
C ILE A 46 6.82 17.55 -9.52
N ARG A 47 7.49 17.52 -8.36
CA ARG A 47 8.14 18.72 -7.81
C ARG A 47 9.25 19.23 -8.72
N LEU A 48 9.96 18.34 -9.40
CA LEU A 48 11.01 18.68 -10.36
C LEU A 48 10.43 19.22 -11.67
N SER A 49 9.32 18.66 -12.16
CA SER A 49 8.69 19.05 -13.43
C SER A 49 8.05 20.45 -13.40
N VAL A 50 7.85 21.02 -12.22
CA VAL A 50 7.40 22.42 -12.04
C VAL A 50 8.53 23.37 -11.66
N SER A 51 9.79 22.92 -11.69
CA SER A 51 10.93 23.76 -11.34
C SER A 51 11.17 24.88 -12.36
N LEU A 52 11.60 26.05 -11.87
CA LEU A 52 12.05 27.17 -12.72
C LEU A 52 13.36 26.83 -13.46
N ASP A 53 14.16 25.90 -12.94
CA ASP A 53 15.35 25.39 -13.60
C ASP A 53 14.97 24.43 -14.72
N ALA A 54 15.37 24.75 -15.96
CA ALA A 54 15.01 23.99 -17.16
C ALA A 54 15.54 22.54 -17.14
N ARG A 55 16.73 22.30 -16.57
CA ARG A 55 17.32 20.95 -16.49
C ARG A 55 16.57 20.10 -15.48
N ARG A 56 16.21 20.68 -14.32
CA ARG A 56 15.39 20.01 -13.30
C ARG A 56 14.00 19.67 -13.85
N ARG A 57 13.41 20.59 -14.59
CA ARG A 57 12.14 20.38 -15.29
C ARG A 57 12.19 19.17 -16.21
N GLN A 58 13.15 19.16 -17.13
CA GLN A 58 13.34 18.08 -18.09
C GLN A 58 13.58 16.72 -17.41
N ARG A 59 14.31 16.70 -16.29
CA ARG A 59 14.50 15.48 -15.48
C ARG A 59 13.20 15.00 -14.84
N GLY A 60 12.38 15.92 -14.33
CA GLY A 60 11.07 15.61 -13.79
C GLY A 60 10.17 14.96 -14.84
N GLU A 61 10.06 15.58 -16.01
CA GLU A 61 9.26 15.08 -17.14
C GLU A 61 9.72 13.70 -17.63
N LEU A 62 11.03 13.48 -17.76
CA LEU A 62 11.58 12.17 -18.14
C LEU A 62 11.25 11.09 -17.11
N ALA A 63 11.35 11.42 -15.82
CA ALA A 63 11.01 10.50 -14.74
C ALA A 63 9.51 10.15 -14.76
N LEU A 64 8.63 11.14 -14.98
CA LEU A 64 7.19 10.92 -15.12
C LEU A 64 6.88 9.98 -16.28
N SER A 65 7.42 10.24 -17.47
CA SER A 65 7.21 9.39 -18.64
C SER A 65 7.65 7.93 -18.41
N LYS A 66 8.81 7.71 -17.78
CA LYS A 66 9.29 6.35 -17.45
C LYS A 66 8.41 5.65 -16.42
N ILE A 67 7.91 6.38 -15.43
CA ILE A 67 6.99 5.85 -14.41
C ILE A 67 5.65 5.46 -15.05
N GLU A 68 5.11 6.29 -15.94
CA GLU A 68 3.88 6.01 -16.68
C GLU A 68 4.02 4.80 -17.60
N GLN A 69 5.17 4.66 -18.28
CA GLN A 69 5.49 3.46 -19.04
C GLN A 69 5.57 2.21 -18.14
N GLU A 70 6.21 2.31 -16.98
CA GLU A 70 6.28 1.21 -16.02
C GLU A 70 4.90 0.84 -15.46
N TRP A 71 4.03 1.82 -15.26
CA TRP A 71 2.63 1.61 -14.88
C TRP A 71 1.86 0.87 -15.96
N LYS A 72 2.01 1.27 -17.23
CA LYS A 72 1.43 0.60 -18.38
C LYS A 72 1.97 -0.83 -18.52
N ARG A 73 3.28 -1.05 -18.35
CA ARG A 73 3.94 -2.37 -18.37
C ARG A 73 3.38 -3.30 -17.30
N ARG A 74 3.12 -2.78 -16.10
CA ARG A 74 2.51 -3.53 -14.98
C ARG A 74 1.01 -3.80 -15.16
N GLY A 75 0.41 -3.47 -16.29
CA GLY A 75 -1.00 -3.77 -16.59
C GLY A 75 -2.00 -2.90 -15.82
N LEU A 76 -1.62 -1.68 -15.45
CA LEU A 76 -2.51 -0.74 -14.75
C LEU A 76 -3.47 0.03 -15.64
N SER A 77 -4.19 -0.68 -16.49
CA SER A 77 -5.38 -0.08 -17.11
C SER A 77 -6.42 0.18 -16.01
N ALA A 78 -7.04 1.36 -16.08
CA ALA A 78 -8.06 1.85 -15.15
C ALA A 78 -9.02 0.73 -14.72
N LEU A 79 -9.01 0.46 -13.41
CA LEU A 79 -9.90 -0.50 -12.78
C LEU A 79 -11.35 -0.10 -13.04
N SER A 80 -12.21 -1.08 -13.29
CA SER A 80 -13.64 -0.81 -13.39
C SER A 80 -14.14 -0.29 -12.04
N SER A 81 -15.09 0.63 -12.03
CA SER A 81 -15.67 1.17 -10.79
C SER A 81 -16.25 0.09 -9.85
N ARG A 82 -16.46 -1.14 -10.34
CA ARG A 82 -16.92 -2.30 -9.59
C ARG A 82 -15.84 -2.96 -8.72
N ASP A 83 -14.57 -2.63 -8.96
CA ASP A 83 -13.44 -3.23 -8.24
C ASP A 83 -13.04 -2.44 -6.99
N TYR A 84 -13.60 -1.24 -6.81
CA TYR A 84 -13.37 -0.38 -5.64
C TYR A 84 -14.43 -0.63 -4.56
N PHE A 85 -14.00 -0.72 -3.30
CA PHE A 85 -14.89 -0.77 -2.14
C PHE A 85 -14.31 0.04 -0.98
N ARG A 86 -15.16 0.63 -0.13
CA ARG A 86 -14.66 1.36 1.04
C ARG A 86 -13.93 0.40 1.97
N TRP A 87 -12.65 0.66 2.23
CA TRP A 87 -11.89 -0.15 3.18
C TRP A 87 -12.56 -0.10 4.57
N PRO A 88 -12.81 -1.26 5.21
CA PRO A 88 -13.57 -1.29 6.45
C PRO A 88 -12.77 -0.69 7.62
N SER A 89 -13.50 0.00 8.51
CA SER A 89 -12.92 0.57 9.74
C SER A 89 -13.06 -0.39 10.92
N THR A 90 -12.08 -0.38 11.82
CA THR A 90 -12.13 -1.07 13.11
C THR A 90 -12.68 -0.20 14.24
N GLY A 91 -13.14 1.02 13.92
CA GLY A 91 -13.82 1.90 14.85
C GLY A 91 -15.11 1.26 15.36
N ALA A 92 -15.27 1.21 16.68
CA ALA A 92 -16.48 0.72 17.34
C ALA A 92 -17.12 1.87 18.13
N PRO A 93 -17.86 2.78 17.46
CA PRO A 93 -18.68 3.76 18.18
C PRO A 93 -19.69 3.02 19.06
N GLY A 94 -20.01 3.58 20.22
CA GLY A 94 -21.00 3.02 21.14
C GLY A 94 -22.35 2.89 20.43
N GLY A 95 -22.92 1.68 20.46
CA GLY A 95 -24.23 1.39 19.89
C GLY A 95 -24.98 0.45 20.80
N ALA A 96 -26.30 0.62 20.88
CA ALA A 96 -27.19 -0.25 21.65
C ALA A 96 -26.99 -1.70 21.19
N GLY A 97 -26.61 -2.55 22.13
CA GLY A 97 -26.25 -3.95 21.88
C GLY A 97 -27.42 -4.71 21.26
N GLY A 98 -27.28 -5.06 19.99
CA GLY A 98 -28.24 -5.90 19.27
C GLY A 98 -27.79 -6.07 17.85
N PHE A 99 -27.04 -7.13 17.57
CA PHE A 99 -26.86 -7.63 16.21
C PHE A 99 -27.16 -9.11 16.22
N ASP A 100 -28.27 -9.48 15.59
CA ASP A 100 -28.69 -10.86 15.45
C ASP A 100 -27.86 -11.50 14.33
N LEU A 101 -27.03 -12.47 14.70
CA LEU A 101 -26.24 -13.27 13.77
C LEU A 101 -27.05 -14.51 13.42
N GLY A 102 -28.17 -14.33 12.73
CA GLY A 102 -28.98 -15.44 12.22
C GLY A 102 -28.11 -16.40 11.40
N ASP A 103 -28.24 -17.71 11.70
CA ASP A 103 -27.67 -18.88 11.01
C ASP A 103 -26.21 -18.78 10.52
N ALA A 104 -25.37 -17.98 11.20
CA ALA A 104 -23.94 -17.97 10.92
C ALA A 104 -23.31 -19.30 11.41
N PRO A 105 -22.50 -20.00 10.58
CA PRO A 105 -21.80 -21.21 11.00
C PRO A 105 -20.99 -20.97 12.28
N ALA A 106 -20.97 -21.96 13.19
CA ALA A 106 -20.24 -21.89 14.46
C ALA A 106 -18.73 -21.59 14.29
N ALA A 107 -18.17 -21.91 13.12
CA ALA A 107 -16.83 -21.52 12.68
C ALA A 107 -16.86 -21.10 11.20
N GLY A 108 -16.25 -19.97 10.85
CA GLY A 108 -16.08 -19.51 9.46
C GLY A 108 -14.77 -20.00 8.83
N VAL A 109 -14.57 -19.72 7.54
CA VAL A 109 -13.37 -20.11 6.75
C VAL A 109 -12.05 -19.87 7.49
N LEU A 110 -11.89 -18.71 8.13
CA LEU A 110 -10.65 -18.35 8.83
C LEU A 110 -10.39 -19.26 10.04
N SER A 111 -11.42 -19.54 10.84
CA SER A 111 -11.28 -20.45 11.98
C SER A 111 -11.01 -21.88 11.52
N TYR A 112 -11.59 -22.32 10.40
CA TYR A 112 -11.33 -23.64 9.83
C TYR A 112 -9.89 -23.80 9.35
N LEU A 113 -9.31 -22.73 8.77
CA LEU A 113 -7.91 -22.67 8.32
C LEU A 113 -6.92 -22.33 9.44
N ASP A 114 -7.36 -22.43 10.68
CA ASP A 114 -6.55 -22.21 11.88
C ASP A 114 -5.94 -20.80 12.03
N TYR A 115 -6.61 -19.80 11.46
CA TYR A 115 -6.25 -18.41 11.71
C TYR A 115 -6.60 -18.03 13.16
N ARG A 116 -5.57 -17.85 13.99
CA ARG A 116 -5.71 -17.46 15.40
C ARG A 116 -4.90 -16.21 15.73
N VAL A 117 -5.41 -15.41 16.66
CA VAL A 117 -4.80 -14.15 17.15
C VAL A 117 -4.73 -14.13 18.67
N GLY A 118 -4.00 -13.17 19.25
CA GLY A 118 -3.91 -12.97 20.69
C GLY A 118 -2.75 -13.73 21.35
N GLN A 119 -2.54 -13.53 22.65
CA GLN A 119 -1.30 -13.99 23.32
C GLN A 119 -1.25 -15.49 23.58
N THR A 120 -2.34 -16.10 24.05
CA THR A 120 -2.28 -17.48 24.58
C THR A 120 -2.19 -18.55 23.51
N ARG A 121 -2.88 -18.35 22.37
CA ARG A 121 -2.97 -19.31 21.26
C ARG A 121 -2.93 -18.64 19.88
N GLY A 122 -2.43 -17.41 19.81
CA GLY A 122 -2.30 -16.71 18.54
C GLY A 122 -1.14 -17.24 17.71
N GLU A 123 -1.35 -17.32 16.40
CA GLU A 123 -0.29 -17.68 15.47
C GLU A 123 0.67 -16.51 15.26
N ALA A 124 1.91 -16.81 14.91
CA ALA A 124 2.90 -15.78 14.56
C ALA A 124 2.43 -14.95 13.34
N PRO A 125 2.80 -13.65 13.24
CA PRO A 125 2.34 -12.77 12.15
C PRO A 125 2.57 -13.33 10.74
N ALA A 126 3.72 -13.98 10.51
CA ALA A 126 4.04 -14.59 9.22
C ALA A 126 3.07 -15.72 8.83
N ILE A 127 2.67 -16.56 9.79
CA ILE A 127 1.71 -17.65 9.58
C ILE A 127 0.33 -17.08 9.30
N ARG A 128 -0.13 -16.13 10.12
CA ARG A 128 -1.41 -15.43 9.92
C ARG A 128 -1.50 -14.80 8.54
N GLN A 129 -0.49 -14.03 8.14
CA GLN A 129 -0.44 -13.38 6.82
C GLN A 129 -0.38 -14.38 5.67
N MET A 130 0.32 -15.51 5.84
CA MET A 130 0.33 -16.60 4.86
C MET A 130 -1.07 -17.22 4.70
N ILE A 131 -1.78 -17.50 5.79
CA ILE A 131 -3.17 -18.00 5.74
C ILE A 131 -4.06 -17.00 4.99
N LEU A 132 -3.99 -15.71 5.35
CA LEU A 132 -4.77 -14.66 4.69
C LEU A 132 -4.47 -14.54 3.20
N ARG A 133 -3.19 -14.63 2.81
CA ARG A 133 -2.77 -14.70 1.41
C ARG A 133 -3.39 -15.91 0.70
N ARG A 134 -3.36 -17.09 1.31
CA ARG A 134 -3.95 -18.31 0.71
C ARG A 134 -5.46 -18.22 0.58
N VAL A 135 -6.15 -17.62 1.54
CA VAL A 135 -7.59 -17.33 1.46
C VAL A 135 -7.90 -16.36 0.32
N PHE A 136 -7.04 -15.36 0.10
CA PHE A 136 -7.23 -14.40 -0.99
C PHE A 136 -6.91 -15.01 -2.36
N GLU A 137 -5.71 -15.57 -2.55
CA GLU A 137 -5.16 -15.97 -3.86
C GLU A 137 -5.53 -17.41 -4.25
N GLY A 138 -5.88 -18.26 -3.28
CA GLY A 138 -6.14 -19.69 -3.47
C GLY A 138 -7.61 -20.05 -3.58
N GLU A 139 -7.85 -21.32 -3.89
CA GLU A 139 -9.17 -21.94 -3.76
C GLU A 139 -9.52 -22.13 -2.29
N LEU A 140 -10.78 -21.91 -1.94
CA LEU A 140 -11.26 -22.20 -0.59
C LEU A 140 -11.53 -23.71 -0.47
N PRO A 141 -11.23 -24.33 0.68
CA PRO A 141 -11.60 -25.71 0.92
C PRO A 141 -13.12 -25.89 0.74
N PRO A 142 -13.58 -26.90 -0.02
CA PRO A 142 -15.00 -27.15 -0.29
C PRO A 142 -15.68 -27.84 0.91
N VAL A 143 -15.51 -27.27 2.11
CA VAL A 143 -15.95 -27.84 3.40
C VAL A 143 -17.14 -27.09 3.99
N PHE A 144 -17.62 -26.06 3.28
CA PHE A 144 -18.80 -25.27 3.61
C PHE A 144 -19.81 -25.35 2.47
N PRO A 145 -21.11 -25.05 2.71
CA PRO A 145 -22.12 -24.97 1.66
C PRO A 145 -21.69 -24.05 0.52
N ALA A 146 -22.07 -24.40 -0.71
CA ALA A 146 -21.68 -23.67 -1.90
C ALA A 146 -22.14 -22.21 -1.85
N GLU A 147 -23.34 -21.97 -1.31
CA GLU A 147 -23.95 -20.66 -1.15
C GLU A 147 -23.13 -19.78 -0.19
N TYR A 148 -22.57 -20.37 0.86
CA TYR A 148 -21.69 -19.67 1.79
C TYR A 148 -20.34 -19.33 1.12
N LEU A 149 -19.75 -20.27 0.38
CA LEU A 149 -18.49 -20.04 -0.34
C LEU A 149 -18.63 -19.02 -1.47
N GLN A 150 -19.78 -18.94 -2.13
CA GLN A 150 -20.07 -17.92 -3.14
C GLN A 150 -19.98 -16.49 -2.58
N GLN A 151 -20.32 -16.27 -1.30
CA GLN A 151 -20.19 -14.95 -0.65
C GLN A 151 -18.73 -14.47 -0.57
N TRP A 152 -17.76 -15.37 -0.67
CA TRP A 152 -16.35 -15.03 -0.70
C TRP A 152 -15.87 -14.62 -2.09
N GLY A 153 -16.68 -14.76 -3.14
CA GLY A 153 -16.31 -14.43 -4.52
C GLY A 153 -15.14 -15.27 -5.06
N ALA A 154 -14.71 -14.98 -6.29
CA ALA A 154 -13.60 -15.68 -6.94
C ALA A 154 -12.25 -15.37 -6.27
N LYS A 155 -11.27 -16.28 -6.39
CA LYS A 155 -9.90 -16.04 -5.92
C LYS A 155 -9.31 -14.76 -6.53
N ALA A 156 -8.49 -14.07 -5.76
CA ALA A 156 -7.83 -12.83 -6.10
C ALA A 156 -8.77 -11.72 -6.60
N SER A 157 -10.06 -11.73 -6.24
CA SER A 157 -11.06 -10.74 -6.69
C SER A 157 -11.33 -9.65 -5.64
N ALA A 158 -11.93 -8.53 -6.05
CA ALA A 158 -12.35 -7.47 -5.12
C ALA A 158 -13.35 -7.99 -4.06
N PRO A 159 -14.41 -8.75 -4.41
CA PRO A 159 -15.31 -9.34 -3.42
C PRO A 159 -14.62 -10.24 -2.40
N ARG A 160 -13.60 -11.02 -2.83
CA ARG A 160 -12.81 -11.87 -1.92
C ARG A 160 -12.03 -11.06 -0.90
N LEU A 161 -11.37 -10.00 -1.36
CA LEU A 161 -10.63 -9.12 -0.47
C LEU A 161 -11.57 -8.36 0.47
N GLN A 162 -12.72 -7.90 -0.03
CA GLN A 162 -13.72 -7.21 0.76
C GLN A 162 -14.26 -8.12 1.88
N LYS A 163 -14.72 -9.33 1.55
CA LYS A 163 -15.23 -10.29 2.53
C LYS A 163 -14.19 -10.59 3.61
N LEU A 164 -12.93 -10.75 3.22
CA LEU A 164 -11.82 -11.00 4.13
C LEU A 164 -11.58 -9.81 5.06
N ALA A 165 -11.49 -8.60 4.50
CA ALA A 165 -11.26 -7.37 5.27
C ALA A 165 -12.43 -7.06 6.22
N GLU A 166 -13.67 -7.24 5.78
CA GLU A 166 -14.87 -7.05 6.59
C GLU A 166 -14.94 -8.03 7.76
N SER A 167 -14.53 -9.29 7.53
CA SER A 167 -14.44 -10.31 8.58
C SER A 167 -13.49 -9.86 9.69
N LEU A 168 -12.24 -9.51 9.37
CA LEU A 168 -11.25 -9.05 10.36
C LEU A 168 -11.71 -7.78 11.08
N ALA A 169 -12.26 -6.81 10.34
CA ALA A 169 -12.76 -5.58 10.94
C ALA A 169 -13.95 -5.83 11.89
N SER A 170 -14.82 -6.78 11.55
CA SER A 170 -15.94 -7.18 12.42
C SER A 170 -15.45 -7.83 13.72
N PHE A 171 -14.43 -8.70 13.65
CA PHE A 171 -13.83 -9.32 14.83
C PHE A 171 -13.25 -8.27 15.77
N CYS A 172 -12.48 -7.33 15.21
CA CYS A 172 -11.92 -6.23 15.97
C CYS A 172 -12.99 -5.34 16.62
N ARG A 173 -14.05 -4.96 15.89
CA ARG A 173 -15.16 -4.17 16.45
C ARG A 173 -15.88 -4.91 17.58
N ASN A 174 -16.13 -6.22 17.40
CA ASN A 174 -16.79 -7.03 18.42
C ASN A 174 -15.94 -7.20 19.67
N ALA A 175 -14.62 -7.40 19.52
CA ALA A 175 -13.69 -7.44 20.64
C ALA A 175 -13.63 -6.12 21.40
N LYS A 176 -13.56 -4.98 20.68
CA LYS A 176 -13.57 -3.64 21.28
C LYS A 176 -14.82 -3.31 22.10
N ARG A 177 -15.93 -4.02 21.87
CA ARG A 177 -17.20 -3.86 22.59
C ARG A 177 -17.34 -4.78 23.80
N ARG A 178 -16.72 -5.97 23.81
CA ARG A 178 -16.92 -6.98 24.85
C ARG A 178 -16.07 -6.75 26.10
N ASP A 179 -14.78 -6.51 25.93
CA ASP A 179 -13.83 -6.09 27.00
C ASP A 179 -12.47 -5.84 26.34
N ARG A 180 -11.98 -4.60 26.42
CA ARG A 180 -10.74 -4.21 25.73
C ARG A 180 -9.48 -4.73 26.42
N GLY A 181 -9.52 -5.00 27.72
CA GLY A 181 -8.34 -5.40 28.49
C GLY A 181 -7.83 -6.78 28.09
N ASN A 182 -8.74 -7.76 28.04
CA ASN A 182 -8.40 -9.16 27.75
C ASN A 182 -8.17 -9.45 26.26
N LEU A 183 -8.58 -8.55 25.35
CA LEU A 183 -8.51 -8.76 23.90
C LEU A 183 -7.57 -7.78 23.19
N ALA A 184 -6.77 -7.00 23.93
CA ALA A 184 -5.89 -5.97 23.37
C ALA A 184 -4.93 -6.53 22.30
N ASP A 185 -4.33 -7.68 22.56
CA ASP A 185 -3.37 -8.29 21.63
C ASP A 185 -4.06 -8.85 20.38
N ALA A 186 -5.23 -9.47 20.54
CA ALA A 186 -6.05 -9.93 19.43
C ALA A 186 -6.51 -8.75 18.54
N ILE A 187 -6.90 -7.63 19.16
CA ILE A 187 -7.25 -6.39 18.46
C ILE A 187 -6.05 -5.90 17.64
N ARG A 188 -4.86 -5.83 18.24
CA ARG A 188 -3.64 -5.38 17.56
C ARG A 188 -3.26 -6.31 16.40
N ASP A 189 -3.41 -7.62 16.58
CA ASP A 189 -3.15 -8.60 15.54
C ASP A 189 -4.11 -8.44 14.34
N TRP A 190 -5.43 -8.32 14.57
CA TRP A 190 -6.40 -8.08 13.50
C TRP A 190 -6.14 -6.76 12.77
N GLU A 191 -5.79 -5.69 13.50
CA GLU A 191 -5.47 -4.40 12.88
C GLU A 191 -4.20 -4.46 12.04
N SER A 192 -3.17 -5.17 12.50
CA SER A 192 -1.94 -5.42 11.75
C SER A 192 -2.22 -6.22 10.48
N ASP A 193 -3.01 -7.28 10.58
CA ASP A 193 -3.38 -8.14 9.46
C ASP A 193 -4.28 -7.41 8.44
N LEU A 194 -5.18 -6.53 8.91
CA LEU A 194 -5.97 -5.66 8.05
C LEU A 194 -5.06 -4.66 7.29
N ALA A 195 -4.06 -4.07 7.97
CA ALA A 195 -3.08 -3.20 7.32
C ALA A 195 -2.22 -3.96 6.28
N TYR A 196 -1.88 -5.22 6.57
CA TYR A 196 -1.19 -6.11 5.63
C TYR A 196 -2.02 -6.31 4.36
N LEU A 197 -3.29 -6.70 4.50
CA LEU A 197 -4.20 -6.90 3.36
C LEU A 197 -4.39 -5.62 2.54
N HIS A 198 -4.56 -4.49 3.22
CA HIS A 198 -4.68 -3.19 2.57
C HIS A 198 -3.45 -2.89 1.72
N THR A 199 -2.25 -3.04 2.29
CA THR A 199 -1.01 -2.69 1.60
C THR A 199 -0.71 -3.64 0.44
N HIS A 200 -0.90 -4.94 0.62
CA HIS A 200 -0.44 -5.96 -0.33
C HIS A 200 -1.47 -6.32 -1.40
N PHE A 201 -2.76 -6.15 -1.13
CA PHE A 201 -3.82 -6.58 -2.05
C PHE A 201 -4.81 -5.46 -2.40
N TYR A 202 -5.04 -4.51 -1.50
CA TYR A 202 -5.94 -3.39 -1.80
C TYR A 202 -5.21 -2.28 -2.58
N VAL A 203 -4.17 -1.68 -2.02
CA VAL A 203 -3.38 -0.61 -2.68
C VAL A 203 -2.58 -1.15 -3.87
N ALA A 204 -2.07 -2.37 -3.80
CA ALA A 204 -1.27 -2.96 -4.88
C ALA A 204 -2.11 -3.30 -6.13
N LYS A 205 -3.38 -3.71 -5.92
CA LYS A 205 -4.34 -4.06 -6.97
C LYS A 205 -5.17 -2.85 -7.41
N PHE A 206 -5.55 -1.98 -6.47
CA PHE A 206 -6.39 -0.81 -6.69
C PHE A 206 -5.56 0.47 -6.66
N ARG A 207 -5.01 0.82 -7.83
CA ARG A 207 -4.18 2.01 -7.98
C ARG A 207 -5.07 3.24 -8.24
N PHE A 208 -5.17 4.07 -7.20
CA PHE A 208 -5.49 5.51 -7.19
C PHE A 208 -6.83 5.97 -7.80
N GLY A 209 -7.88 5.99 -6.99
CA GLY A 209 -8.99 6.96 -7.15
C GLY A 209 -8.64 8.24 -6.40
N TRP A 210 -8.45 9.34 -7.12
CA TRP A 210 -8.31 10.68 -6.52
C TRP A 210 -9.49 10.95 -5.56
N PRO A 211 -9.28 11.55 -4.38
CA PRO A 211 -10.39 12.18 -3.68
C PRO A 211 -10.89 13.35 -4.52
N ASN A 212 -12.14 13.28 -4.98
CA ASN A 212 -12.88 14.49 -5.40
C ASN A 212 -13.03 15.35 -4.16
N SER A 213 -12.18 16.36 -4.02
CA SER A 213 -12.40 17.44 -3.08
C SER A 213 -13.49 18.34 -3.64
N ARG A 214 -14.64 18.35 -2.95
CA ARG A 214 -15.78 19.29 -3.01
C ARG A 214 -16.90 18.93 -3.99
N LEU A 215 -18.12 18.80 -3.45
CA LEU A 215 -18.98 19.97 -3.24
C LEU A 215 -19.41 20.03 -1.76
#